data_AF-A0A6A5BQ55-F1
#
_entry.id   AF-A0A6A5BQ55-F1
#
_cell.length_a   1.000
_cell.length_b   1.000
_cell.length_c   1.000
_cell.angle_alpha   90.00
_cell.angle_beta   90.00
_cell.angle_gamma   90.00
#
_symmetry.space_group_name_H-M   'P 1'
#
loop_
_entity.id
_entity.type
_entity.pdbx_description
1 polymer ?
#
loop_
_entity_poly.entity_id
_entity_poly.type
_entity_poly.pdbx_seq_one_letter_code
_entity_poly.pdbx_strand_id
1 'polypeptide(L)'
;MSVNMANVVEELTKVAQHKLESLPVSKDIPRLARKFTLFRFNKQDATMQEKNFTADKAKDKINIVLFELMHALCSEIGTQSTGGASQEIFDTEVNTNIPTTFDKYLLKYYGENHAIIKLLKCCNQSPVIAVLFHVRECLKNHGIEFKDCRGMWFLDFHTGKDYKTPVITQRRIEQVYSVSEDKSSLICKYKFEWEISIQFDTLNCDYITKIELKLKDLDYTGYTCPEKEKEESRKVFAKAFSGTVVDGLKIAVTGD
;
A
#
# COMPACT_ATOMS: atom_id res chain seq x y z
N MET A 1 20.94 6.26 -12.13
CA MET A 1 19.82 5.59 -12.84
C MET A 1 18.55 5.91 -12.06
N SER A 2 17.41 6.13 -12.71
CA SER A 2 16.11 6.22 -12.03
C SER A 2 15.47 4.83 -11.97
N VAL A 3 14.47 4.67 -11.09
CA VAL A 3 13.64 3.46 -11.05
C VAL A 3 12.92 3.30 -12.39
N ASN A 4 12.98 2.10 -12.97
CA ASN A 4 12.32 1.81 -14.24
C ASN A 4 10.81 1.62 -14.01
N MET A 5 10.05 2.70 -14.19
CA MET A 5 8.59 2.66 -14.00
C MET A 5 7.85 1.82 -15.03
N ALA A 6 8.41 1.57 -16.22
CA ALA A 6 7.76 0.71 -17.20
C ALA A 6 7.65 -0.74 -16.68
N ASN A 7 8.72 -1.24 -16.06
CA ASN A 7 8.73 -2.57 -15.45
C ASN A 7 7.80 -2.61 -14.21
N VAL A 8 7.80 -1.55 -13.39
CA VAL A 8 6.87 -1.43 -12.26
C VAL A 8 5.41 -1.51 -12.74
N VAL A 9 5.07 -0.80 -13.82
CA VAL A 9 3.73 -0.81 -14.42
C VAL A 9 3.38 -2.20 -14.94
N GLU A 10 4.30 -2.90 -15.58
CA GLU A 10 4.09 -4.28 -16.06
C GLU A 10 3.79 -5.25 -14.91
N GLU A 11 4.58 -5.20 -13.83
CA GLU A 11 4.37 -6.04 -12.66
C GLU A 11 3.06 -5.70 -11.93
N LEU A 12 2.74 -4.42 -11.78
CA LEU A 12 1.46 -3.99 -11.19
C LEU A 12 0.26 -4.36 -12.06
N THR A 13 0.43 -4.43 -13.39
CA THR A 13 -0.60 -4.93 -14.31
C THR A 13 -0.91 -6.40 -14.01
N LYS A 14 0.12 -7.23 -13.81
CA LYS A 14 -0.06 -8.64 -13.42
C LYS A 14 -0.80 -8.74 -12.09
N VAL A 15 -0.40 -7.95 -11.09
CA VAL A 15 -1.08 -7.92 -9.77
C VAL A 15 -2.55 -7.49 -9.89
N ALA A 16 -2.85 -6.47 -10.68
CA ALA A 16 -4.21 -5.96 -10.86
C ALA A 16 -5.15 -6.99 -11.52
N GLN A 17 -4.62 -7.86 -12.37
CA GLN A 17 -5.39 -8.86 -13.13
C GLN A 17 -5.51 -10.22 -12.41
N HIS A 18 -4.72 -10.47 -11.37
CA HIS A 18 -4.80 -11.70 -10.59
C HIS A 18 -6.13 -11.86 -9.85
N LYS A 19 -6.66 -13.08 -9.77
CA LYS A 19 -7.79 -13.43 -8.89
C LYS A 19 -7.51 -13.09 -7.43
N LEU A 20 -8.54 -12.69 -6.69
CA LEU A 20 -8.45 -12.41 -5.25
C LEU A 20 -7.72 -13.52 -4.48
N GLU A 21 -8.13 -14.77 -4.70
CA GLU A 21 -7.58 -15.95 -4.00
C GLU A 21 -6.11 -16.24 -4.32
N SER A 22 -5.59 -15.72 -5.43
CA SER A 22 -4.18 -15.85 -5.80
C SER A 22 -3.28 -14.79 -5.16
N LEU A 23 -3.89 -13.79 -4.52
CA LEU A 23 -3.20 -12.70 -3.85
C LEU A 23 -3.26 -12.89 -2.33
N PRO A 24 -2.28 -12.37 -1.58
CA PRO A 24 -2.23 -12.50 -0.12
C PRO A 24 -3.21 -11.53 0.58
N VAL A 25 -4.31 -11.13 -0.06
CA VAL A 25 -5.29 -10.17 0.49
C VAL A 25 -5.78 -10.64 1.85
N SER A 26 -6.22 -11.90 1.94
CA SER A 26 -6.75 -12.39 3.21
C SER A 26 -5.73 -12.70 4.30
N LYS A 27 -4.44 -12.66 3.97
CA LYS A 27 -3.37 -12.73 4.95
C LYS A 27 -2.94 -11.33 5.41
N ASP A 28 -2.86 -10.40 4.48
CA ASP A 28 -2.26 -9.08 4.72
C ASP A 28 -3.28 -8.08 5.25
N ILE A 29 -4.50 -8.03 4.70
CA ILE A 29 -5.50 -7.04 5.12
C ILE A 29 -5.83 -7.17 6.61
N PRO A 30 -6.07 -8.36 7.19
CA PRO A 30 -6.26 -8.46 8.64
C PRO A 30 -5.06 -7.98 9.46
N ARG A 31 -3.82 -8.14 8.97
CA ARG A 31 -2.61 -7.65 9.65
C ARG A 31 -2.44 -6.14 9.53
N LEU A 32 -2.95 -5.56 8.44
CA LEU A 32 -2.78 -4.15 8.10
C LEU A 32 -3.99 -3.29 8.45
N ALA A 33 -5.13 -3.87 8.79
CA ALA A 33 -6.35 -3.12 9.09
C ALA A 33 -6.13 -2.06 10.17
N ARG A 34 -5.28 -2.35 11.17
CA ARG A 34 -4.90 -1.39 12.22
C ARG A 34 -3.98 -0.26 11.76
N LYS A 35 -3.32 -0.42 10.61
CA LYS A 35 -2.41 0.55 9.98
C LYS A 35 -3.03 1.21 8.76
N PHE A 36 -4.32 0.97 8.56
CA PHE A 36 -5.09 1.56 7.49
C PHE A 36 -5.58 2.93 7.95
N THR A 37 -5.25 3.97 7.21
CA THR A 37 -5.72 5.33 7.47
C THR A 37 -6.63 5.76 6.34
N LEU A 38 -7.79 6.32 6.70
CA LEU A 38 -8.77 6.75 5.74
C LEU A 38 -8.80 8.28 5.76
N PHE A 39 -8.55 8.92 4.62
CA PHE A 39 -8.62 10.36 4.51
C PHE A 39 -9.79 10.79 3.64
N ARG A 40 -10.44 11.88 4.03
CA ARG A 40 -11.49 12.54 3.26
C ARG A 40 -11.07 13.97 2.96
N PHE A 41 -11.24 14.38 1.69
CA PHE A 41 -11.04 15.77 1.32
C PHE A 41 -12.11 16.65 1.99
N ASN A 42 -11.67 17.67 2.72
CA ASN A 42 -12.52 18.72 3.24
C ASN A 42 -12.51 19.90 2.26
N LYS A 43 -13.67 20.21 1.65
CA LYS A 43 -13.81 21.31 0.69
C LYS A 43 -13.59 22.69 1.32
N GLN A 44 -13.94 22.85 2.60
CA GLN A 44 -13.90 24.15 3.29
C GLN A 44 -12.44 24.59 3.48
N ASP A 45 -11.59 23.68 3.92
CA ASP A 45 -10.18 23.97 4.21
C ASP A 45 -9.23 23.55 3.08
N ALA A 46 -9.75 22.92 2.04
CA ALA A 46 -8.96 22.31 0.96
C ALA A 46 -7.86 21.35 1.46
N THR A 47 -8.10 20.65 2.58
CA THR A 47 -7.18 19.72 3.22
C THR A 47 -7.72 18.30 3.23
N MET A 48 -6.83 17.33 3.43
CA MET A 48 -7.21 15.94 3.74
C MET A 48 -7.35 15.78 5.24
N GLN A 49 -8.50 15.31 5.70
CA GLN A 49 -8.75 15.02 7.11
C GLN A 49 -8.87 13.52 7.33
N GLU A 50 -8.21 13.01 8.37
CA GLU A 50 -8.34 11.61 8.77
C GLU A 50 -9.76 11.34 9.28
N LYS A 51 -10.37 10.29 8.74
CA LYS A 51 -11.64 9.74 9.20
C LYS A 51 -11.35 8.75 10.32
N ASN A 52 -11.76 9.11 11.51
CA ASN A 52 -11.69 8.21 12.66
C ASN A 52 -12.65 7.04 12.46
N PHE A 53 -12.16 5.86 12.78
CA PHE A 53 -12.96 4.64 12.88
C PHE A 53 -13.62 4.63 14.27
N THR A 54 -14.83 4.09 14.37
CA THR A 54 -15.51 3.86 15.64
C THR A 54 -14.80 2.82 16.48
N ALA A 55 -14.18 1.83 15.85
CA ALA A 55 -13.36 0.83 16.51
C ALA A 55 -12.05 1.43 17.01
N ASP A 56 -11.72 1.11 18.25
CA ASP A 56 -10.38 1.34 18.79
C ASP A 56 -9.44 0.32 18.14
N LYS A 57 -8.71 0.75 17.09
CA LYS A 57 -7.76 -0.09 16.36
C LYS A 57 -6.73 -0.78 17.26
N ALA A 58 -6.42 -0.23 18.43
CA ALA A 58 -5.45 -0.83 19.35
C ALA A 58 -6.10 -1.90 20.25
N LYS A 59 -7.33 -1.67 20.70
CA LYS A 59 -7.99 -2.51 21.72
C LYS A 59 -8.99 -3.52 21.17
N ASP A 60 -9.68 -3.18 20.08
CA ASP A 60 -10.79 -4.00 19.59
C ASP A 60 -10.32 -5.26 18.87
N LYS A 61 -11.20 -6.26 18.88
CA LYS A 61 -11.01 -7.51 18.14
C LYS A 61 -10.79 -7.20 16.67
N ILE A 62 -9.85 -7.91 16.04
CA ILE A 62 -9.47 -7.63 14.66
C ILE A 62 -10.64 -7.75 13.68
N ASN A 63 -11.61 -8.63 13.96
CA ASN A 63 -12.80 -8.78 13.13
C ASN A 63 -13.67 -7.52 13.10
N ILE A 64 -13.81 -6.82 14.23
CA ILE A 64 -14.56 -5.56 14.33
C ILE A 64 -13.85 -4.49 13.50
N VAL A 65 -12.54 -4.34 13.70
CA VAL A 65 -11.71 -3.37 12.96
C VAL A 65 -11.77 -3.65 11.45
N LEU A 66 -11.70 -4.92 11.05
CA LEU A 66 -11.70 -5.33 9.65
C LEU A 66 -13.06 -5.11 8.99
N PHE A 67 -14.16 -5.50 9.65
CA PHE A 67 -15.50 -5.28 9.14
C PHE A 67 -15.81 -3.78 9.01
N GLU A 68 -15.45 -2.98 10.01
CA GLU A 68 -15.63 -1.53 9.95
C GLU A 68 -14.79 -0.90 8.84
N LEU A 69 -13.54 -1.36 8.64
CA LEU A 69 -12.71 -0.92 7.53
C LEU A 69 -13.38 -1.16 6.18
N MET A 70 -13.89 -2.37 5.94
CA MET A 70 -14.62 -2.67 4.71
C MET A 70 -15.84 -1.78 4.54
N HIS A 71 -16.64 -1.60 5.59
CA HIS A 71 -17.83 -0.76 5.54
C HIS A 71 -17.48 0.71 5.26
N ALA A 72 -16.41 1.22 5.88
CA ALA A 72 -15.92 2.57 5.67
C ALA A 72 -15.43 2.77 4.24
N LEU A 73 -14.69 1.81 3.68
CA LEU A 73 -14.23 1.84 2.29
C LEU A 73 -15.39 1.77 1.31
N CYS A 74 -16.32 0.83 1.49
CA CYS A 74 -17.55 0.71 0.70
C CYS A 74 -18.35 2.03 0.72
N SER A 75 -18.46 2.66 1.89
CA SER A 75 -19.11 3.97 2.03
C SER A 75 -18.40 5.08 1.28
N GLU A 76 -17.06 5.13 1.26
CA GLU A 76 -16.32 6.15 0.50
C GLU A 76 -16.43 5.95 -1.01
N ILE A 77 -16.47 4.68 -1.48
CA ILE A 77 -16.63 4.36 -2.90
C ILE A 77 -18.10 4.28 -3.33
N GLY A 78 -19.04 4.60 -2.45
CA GLY A 78 -20.47 4.66 -2.77
C GLY A 78 -21.10 3.31 -3.12
N THR A 79 -20.48 2.20 -2.70
CA THR A 79 -21.00 0.84 -2.94
C THR A 79 -21.63 0.26 -1.69
N GLN A 80 -22.68 -0.54 -1.84
CA GLN A 80 -23.26 -1.32 -0.75
C GLN A 80 -22.81 -2.77 -0.84
N SER A 81 -22.79 -3.46 0.31
CA SER A 81 -22.62 -4.91 0.33
C SER A 81 -23.75 -5.59 -0.42
N THR A 82 -23.45 -6.66 -1.15
CA THR A 82 -24.49 -7.50 -1.74
C THR A 82 -24.87 -8.57 -0.72
N GLY A 83 -26.16 -8.76 -0.45
CA GLY A 83 -26.63 -9.94 0.32
C GLY A 83 -26.54 -9.88 1.85
N GLY A 84 -26.82 -8.74 2.48
CA GLY A 84 -27.11 -8.70 3.93
C GLY A 84 -25.90 -8.88 4.86
N ALA A 85 -24.69 -8.59 4.37
CA ALA A 85 -23.47 -8.61 5.17
C ALA A 85 -23.64 -7.79 6.47
N SER A 86 -23.43 -8.44 7.62
CA SER A 86 -23.50 -7.84 8.96
C SER A 86 -22.26 -8.24 9.78
N GLN A 87 -22.02 -7.52 10.87
CA GLN A 87 -20.93 -7.85 11.81
C GLN A 87 -21.09 -9.27 12.37
N GLU A 88 -22.32 -9.69 12.71
CA GLU A 88 -22.61 -11.02 13.26
C GLU A 88 -22.28 -12.13 12.25
N ILE A 89 -22.65 -11.95 10.99
CA ILE A 89 -22.31 -12.88 9.91
C ILE A 89 -20.79 -12.90 9.72
N PHE A 90 -20.14 -11.74 9.73
CA PHE A 90 -18.68 -11.64 9.61
C PHE A 90 -17.96 -12.40 10.72
N ASP A 91 -18.38 -12.22 11.97
CA ASP A 91 -17.79 -12.91 13.12
C ASP A 91 -17.99 -14.43 13.10
N THR A 92 -19.07 -14.89 12.46
CA THR A 92 -19.37 -16.32 12.30
C THR A 92 -18.57 -16.95 11.17
N GLU A 93 -18.43 -16.24 10.03
CA GLU A 93 -17.84 -16.80 8.81
C GLU A 93 -16.34 -16.54 8.69
N VAL A 94 -15.79 -15.50 9.33
CA VAL A 94 -14.40 -15.08 9.17
C VAL A 94 -13.55 -15.43 10.39
N ASN A 95 -12.62 -16.35 10.18
CA ASN A 95 -11.55 -16.65 11.11
C ASN A 95 -10.22 -16.10 10.57
N THR A 96 -9.73 -15.01 11.17
CA THR A 96 -8.49 -14.34 10.74
C THR A 96 -7.22 -15.20 10.89
N ASN A 97 -7.29 -16.35 11.58
CA ASN A 97 -6.20 -17.33 11.60
C ASN A 97 -6.24 -18.30 10.40
N ILE A 98 -7.34 -18.33 9.64
CA ILE A 98 -7.54 -19.16 8.45
C ILE A 98 -7.83 -18.21 7.27
N PRO A 99 -6.80 -17.74 6.53
CA PRO A 99 -6.95 -16.70 5.52
C PRO A 99 -8.08 -16.95 4.51
N THR A 100 -8.25 -18.20 4.08
CA THR A 100 -9.26 -18.58 3.07
C THR A 100 -10.70 -18.30 3.50
N THR A 101 -10.98 -18.15 4.80
CA THR A 101 -12.32 -17.79 5.27
C THR A 101 -12.70 -16.36 4.90
N PHE A 102 -11.73 -15.43 4.91
CA PHE A 102 -11.98 -14.06 4.54
C PHE A 102 -12.14 -13.91 3.03
N ASP A 103 -11.36 -14.63 2.22
CA ASP A 103 -11.56 -14.66 0.75
C ASP A 103 -12.96 -15.19 0.41
N LYS A 104 -13.38 -16.30 1.02
CA LYS A 104 -14.72 -16.87 0.82
C LYS A 104 -15.82 -15.89 1.19
N TYR A 105 -15.67 -15.18 2.31
CA TYR A 105 -16.61 -14.15 2.72
C TYR A 105 -16.68 -13.02 1.67
N LEU A 106 -15.53 -12.50 1.26
CA LEU A 106 -15.43 -11.44 0.27
C LEU A 106 -16.10 -11.83 -1.07
N LEU A 107 -15.82 -13.03 -1.56
CA LEU A 107 -16.41 -13.53 -2.81
C LEU A 107 -17.91 -13.79 -2.70
N LYS A 108 -18.38 -14.28 -1.55
CA LYS A 108 -19.80 -14.55 -1.30
C LYS A 108 -20.65 -13.28 -1.25
N TYR A 109 -20.17 -12.21 -0.61
CA TYR A 109 -20.96 -11.00 -0.34
C TYR A 109 -20.63 -9.80 -1.22
N TYR A 110 -19.56 -9.86 -2.01
CA TYR A 110 -19.21 -8.78 -2.95
C TYR A 110 -19.00 -9.33 -4.36
N GLY A 111 -18.40 -10.51 -4.50
CA GLY A 111 -18.04 -11.09 -5.80
C GLY A 111 -16.75 -10.49 -6.37
N GLU A 112 -16.08 -11.25 -7.24
CA GLU A 112 -14.73 -10.95 -7.74
C GLU A 112 -14.59 -9.56 -8.37
N ASN A 113 -15.61 -9.10 -9.09
CA ASN A 113 -15.58 -7.85 -9.86
C ASN A 113 -16.08 -6.61 -9.10
N HIS A 114 -16.39 -6.74 -7.81
CA HIS A 114 -16.85 -5.61 -7.00
C HIS A 114 -15.73 -4.62 -6.71
N ALA A 115 -16.06 -3.32 -6.65
CA ALA A 115 -15.09 -2.25 -6.47
C ALA A 115 -14.22 -2.43 -5.22
N ILE A 116 -14.80 -2.89 -4.10
CA ILE A 116 -14.04 -3.20 -2.88
C ILE A 116 -12.99 -4.30 -3.09
N ILE A 117 -13.28 -5.34 -3.88
CA ILE A 117 -12.33 -6.42 -4.16
C ILE A 117 -11.18 -5.89 -5.01
N LYS A 118 -11.50 -5.15 -6.08
CA LYS A 118 -10.52 -4.46 -6.93
C LYS A 118 -9.59 -3.54 -6.13
N LEU A 119 -10.15 -2.81 -5.17
CA LEU A 119 -9.42 -1.95 -4.24
C LEU A 119 -8.51 -2.78 -3.31
N LEU A 120 -9.04 -3.80 -2.62
CA LEU A 120 -8.28 -4.62 -1.66
C LEU A 120 -7.14 -5.40 -2.32
N LYS A 121 -7.28 -5.79 -3.59
CA LYS A 121 -6.19 -6.38 -4.40
C LYS A 121 -4.98 -5.45 -4.55
N CYS A 122 -5.18 -4.16 -4.42
CA CYS A 122 -4.11 -3.16 -4.43
C CYS A 122 -3.64 -2.73 -3.02
N CYS A 123 -4.23 -3.29 -1.96
CA CYS A 123 -3.89 -2.98 -0.55
C CYS A 123 -3.06 -4.07 0.15
N ASN A 124 -2.64 -5.12 -0.54
CA ASN A 124 -1.77 -6.17 0.02
C ASN A 124 -0.29 -5.95 -0.36
N GLN A 125 0.58 -6.90 -0.04
CA GLN A 125 2.03 -6.74 -0.25
C GLN A 125 2.46 -6.86 -1.71
N SER A 126 1.65 -7.46 -2.59
CA SER A 126 2.06 -7.72 -3.98
C SER A 126 2.42 -6.44 -4.75
N PRO A 127 1.63 -5.34 -4.69
CA PRO A 127 2.04 -4.06 -5.26
C PRO A 127 3.35 -3.51 -4.69
N VAL A 128 3.56 -3.65 -3.38
CA VAL A 128 4.79 -3.18 -2.72
C VAL A 128 5.99 -3.97 -3.22
N ILE A 129 5.87 -5.30 -3.33
CA ILE A 129 6.95 -6.17 -3.80
C ILE A 129 7.33 -5.84 -5.25
N ALA A 130 6.33 -5.62 -6.11
CA ALA A 130 6.53 -5.22 -7.51
C ALA A 130 7.41 -3.95 -7.62
N VAL A 131 7.15 -2.96 -6.77
CA VAL A 131 7.93 -1.71 -6.73
C VAL A 131 9.30 -1.94 -6.07
N LEU A 132 9.32 -2.63 -4.92
CA LEU A 132 10.50 -2.81 -4.08
C LEU A 132 11.64 -3.51 -4.82
N PHE A 133 11.32 -4.45 -5.70
CA PHE A 133 12.32 -5.13 -6.53
C PHE A 133 13.11 -4.12 -7.39
N HIS A 134 12.41 -3.22 -8.09
CA HIS A 134 13.04 -2.23 -8.96
C HIS A 134 13.73 -1.10 -8.19
N VAL A 135 13.18 -0.69 -7.04
CA VAL A 135 13.87 0.23 -6.12
C VAL A 135 15.18 -0.39 -5.64
N ARG A 136 15.17 -1.66 -5.25
CA ARG A 136 16.36 -2.39 -4.79
C ARG A 136 17.40 -2.51 -5.89
N GLU A 137 17.02 -2.90 -7.09
CA GLU A 137 17.93 -2.98 -8.24
C GLU A 137 18.58 -1.61 -8.53
N CYS A 138 17.77 -0.55 -8.59
CA CYS A 138 18.25 0.81 -8.85
C CYS A 138 19.25 1.29 -7.79
N LEU A 139 18.93 1.12 -6.50
CA LEU A 139 19.79 1.58 -5.41
C LEU A 139 21.06 0.72 -5.27
N LYS A 140 20.96 -0.60 -5.50
CA LYS A 140 22.12 -1.50 -5.51
C LYS A 140 23.15 -1.12 -6.58
N ASN A 141 22.71 -0.65 -7.74
CA ASN A 141 23.60 -0.13 -8.79
C ASN A 141 24.38 1.13 -8.38
N HIS A 142 24.00 1.77 -7.26
CA HIS A 142 24.73 2.88 -6.65
C HIS A 142 25.39 2.47 -5.31
N GLY A 143 25.51 1.17 -5.04
CA GLY A 143 26.16 0.65 -3.83
C GLY A 143 25.33 0.79 -2.55
N ILE A 144 24.02 1.07 -2.65
CA ILE A 144 23.14 1.20 -1.49
C ILE A 144 22.39 -0.11 -1.29
N GLU A 145 22.66 -0.77 -0.17
CA GLU A 145 21.90 -1.94 0.30
C GLU A 145 20.97 -1.56 1.45
N PHE A 146 19.79 -2.16 1.47
CA PHE A 146 18.79 -1.91 2.50
C PHE A 146 17.92 -3.13 2.78
N LYS A 147 17.29 -3.11 3.95
CA LYS A 147 16.39 -4.16 4.43
C LYS A 147 15.12 -3.56 5.04
N ASP A 148 14.09 -4.41 5.11
CA ASP A 148 12.80 -4.10 5.74
C ASP A 148 12.96 -3.68 7.21
N CYS A 149 12.35 -2.55 7.58
CA CYS A 149 12.15 -2.18 8.97
C CYS A 149 10.82 -2.80 9.44
N ARG A 150 10.90 -3.90 10.19
CA ARG A 150 9.73 -4.68 10.62
C ARG A 150 8.63 -3.78 11.19
N GLY A 151 7.43 -3.93 10.66
CA GLY A 151 6.25 -3.23 11.16
C GLY A 151 6.06 -1.81 10.63
N MET A 152 6.93 -1.30 9.76
CA MET A 152 6.82 0.04 9.18
C MET A 152 6.18 0.01 7.79
N TRP A 153 4.94 -0.46 7.74
CA TRP A 153 4.11 -0.48 6.54
C TRP A 153 2.75 0.13 6.87
N PHE A 154 2.39 1.18 6.14
CA PHE A 154 1.17 1.96 6.30
C PHE A 154 0.36 1.91 5.01
N LEU A 155 -0.96 1.90 5.15
CA LEU A 155 -1.90 1.94 4.03
C LEU A 155 -2.80 3.15 4.22
N ASP A 156 -2.76 4.04 3.25
CA ASP A 156 -3.61 5.22 3.24
C ASP A 156 -4.59 5.09 2.07
N PHE A 157 -5.85 5.40 2.31
CA PHE A 157 -6.86 5.52 1.27
C PHE A 157 -7.45 6.90 1.28
N HIS A 158 -7.71 7.43 0.09
CA HIS A 158 -8.58 8.58 -0.05
C HIS A 158 -9.29 8.62 -1.39
N THR A 159 -10.32 9.44 -1.49
CA THR A 159 -10.84 9.91 -2.78
C THR A 159 -10.14 11.20 -3.17
N GLY A 160 -9.95 11.42 -4.48
CA GLY A 160 -9.42 12.67 -5.01
C GLY A 160 -10.30 13.88 -4.66
N LYS A 161 -9.85 15.09 -5.01
CA LYS A 161 -10.63 16.32 -4.78
C LYS A 161 -12.01 16.31 -5.46
N ASP A 162 -12.19 15.44 -6.45
CA ASP A 162 -13.42 15.21 -7.19
C ASP A 162 -14.39 14.24 -6.49
N TYR A 163 -13.98 13.59 -5.39
CA TYR A 163 -14.73 12.54 -4.68
C TYR A 163 -15.06 11.33 -5.54
N LYS A 164 -14.38 11.16 -6.67
CA LYS A 164 -14.69 10.13 -7.68
C LYS A 164 -13.50 9.25 -8.02
N THR A 165 -12.31 9.69 -7.67
CA THR A 165 -11.06 9.02 -8.01
C THR A 165 -10.45 8.39 -6.75
N PRO A 166 -10.65 7.07 -6.52
CA PRO A 166 -9.99 6.38 -5.41
C PRO A 166 -8.47 6.39 -5.59
N VAL A 167 -7.76 6.55 -4.47
CA VAL A 167 -6.29 6.49 -4.40
C VAL A 167 -5.90 5.63 -3.21
N ILE A 168 -5.09 4.61 -3.47
CA ILE A 168 -4.40 3.84 -2.44
C ILE A 168 -2.95 4.30 -2.41
N THR A 169 -2.46 4.68 -1.24
CA THR A 169 -1.05 4.95 -1.00
C THR A 169 -0.49 3.94 -0.01
N GLN A 170 0.57 3.23 -0.40
CA GLN A 170 1.30 2.34 0.50
C GLN A 170 2.63 2.98 0.86
N ARG A 171 2.86 3.20 2.16
CA ARG A 171 4.09 3.80 2.71
C ARG A 171 4.94 2.78 3.43
N ARG A 172 6.25 2.87 3.23
CA ARG A 172 7.24 1.91 3.72
C ARG A 172 8.47 2.64 4.25
N ILE A 173 8.99 2.19 5.39
CA ILE A 173 10.29 2.63 5.91
C ILE A 173 11.26 1.48 5.82
N GLU A 174 12.40 1.76 5.17
CA GLU A 174 13.47 0.81 4.92
C GLU A 174 14.73 1.28 5.62
N GLN A 175 15.61 0.34 5.95
CA GLN A 175 16.86 0.59 6.67
C GLN A 175 18.06 0.34 5.76
N VAL A 176 18.82 1.38 5.46
CA VAL A 176 20.12 1.24 4.78
C VAL A 176 21.13 0.67 5.76
N TYR A 177 21.89 -0.31 5.29
CA TYR A 177 22.91 -0.96 6.10
C TYR A 177 24.21 -1.12 5.33
N SER A 178 25.30 -1.25 6.08
CA SER A 178 26.56 -1.80 5.59
C SER A 178 26.94 -3.02 6.41
N VAL A 179 27.77 -3.87 5.84
CA VAL A 179 28.38 -4.99 6.56
C VAL A 179 29.65 -4.48 7.26
N SER A 180 29.88 -4.89 8.51
CA SER A 180 31.12 -4.56 9.23
C SER A 180 32.37 -5.12 8.52
N GLU A 181 33.55 -4.58 8.80
CA GLU A 181 34.79 -5.00 8.13
C GLU A 181 35.08 -6.50 8.29
N ASP A 182 34.78 -7.05 9.46
CA ASP A 182 34.89 -8.47 9.80
C ASP A 182 33.71 -9.33 9.28
N LYS A 183 32.74 -8.71 8.60
CA LYS A 183 31.50 -9.31 8.08
C LYS A 183 30.61 -9.99 9.11
N SER A 184 30.81 -9.72 10.40
CA SER A 184 30.05 -10.35 11.48
C SER A 184 28.70 -9.66 11.76
N SER A 185 28.55 -8.39 11.36
CA SER A 185 27.40 -7.59 11.76
C SER A 185 26.89 -6.64 10.67
N LEU A 186 25.62 -6.26 10.78
CA LEU A 186 24.98 -5.24 9.95
C LEU A 186 24.94 -3.92 10.72
N ILE A 187 25.59 -2.90 10.18
CA ILE A 187 25.62 -1.55 10.75
C ILE A 187 24.51 -0.75 10.08
N CYS A 188 23.58 -0.24 10.89
CA CYS A 188 22.54 0.66 10.40
C CYS A 188 23.12 2.03 10.09
N LYS A 189 22.94 2.49 8.85
CA LYS A 189 23.47 3.78 8.40
C LYS A 189 22.46 4.92 8.47
N TYR A 190 21.23 4.66 8.03
CA TYR A 190 20.11 5.59 8.07
C TYR A 190 18.84 4.84 7.63
N LYS A 191 17.70 5.50 7.76
CA LYS A 191 16.42 5.02 7.23
C LYS A 191 15.97 5.89 6.08
N PHE A 192 15.14 5.33 5.22
CA PHE A 192 14.41 6.11 4.22
C PHE A 192 12.98 5.66 4.15
N GLU A 193 12.10 6.62 3.88
CA GLU A 193 10.69 6.39 3.68
C GLU A 193 10.33 6.60 2.22
N TRP A 194 9.56 5.68 1.65
CA TRP A 194 9.03 5.80 0.31
C TRP A 194 7.54 5.41 0.27
N GLU A 195 6.84 5.88 -0.76
CA GLU A 195 5.44 5.56 -0.98
C GLU A 195 5.14 5.25 -2.45
N ILE A 196 4.20 4.34 -2.66
CA ILE A 196 3.58 4.08 -3.96
C ILE A 196 2.11 4.44 -3.88
N SER A 197 1.65 5.31 -4.77
CA SER A 197 0.26 5.69 -4.93
C SER A 197 -0.30 5.08 -6.22
N ILE A 198 -1.46 4.44 -6.10
CA ILE A 198 -2.22 3.83 -7.19
C ILE A 198 -3.57 4.54 -7.26
N GLN A 199 -3.82 5.22 -8.37
CA GLN A 199 -5.04 5.98 -8.62
C GLN A 199 -5.91 5.24 -9.63
N PHE A 200 -7.20 5.13 -9.33
CA PHE A 200 -8.19 4.51 -10.20
C PHE A 200 -8.89 5.55 -11.08
N ASP A 201 -9.63 5.11 -12.09
CA ASP A 201 -10.42 5.94 -12.98
C ASP A 201 -11.68 6.51 -12.32
N THR A 202 -12.39 5.67 -11.58
CA THR A 202 -13.68 5.96 -10.96
C THR A 202 -13.86 5.15 -9.68
N LEU A 203 -14.98 5.37 -8.98
CA LEU A 203 -15.35 4.61 -7.79
C LEU A 203 -15.57 3.10 -8.05
N ASN A 204 -15.74 2.68 -9.31
CA ASN A 204 -15.84 1.27 -9.67
C ASN A 204 -14.48 0.55 -9.65
N CYS A 205 -13.37 1.31 -9.61
CA CYS A 205 -12.01 0.80 -9.62
C CYS A 205 -11.69 -0.09 -10.83
N ASP A 206 -12.29 0.18 -11.99
CA ASP A 206 -12.16 -0.68 -13.18
C ASP A 206 -10.77 -0.56 -13.82
N TYR A 207 -10.18 0.64 -13.77
CA TYR A 207 -8.88 0.90 -14.36
C TYR A 207 -7.96 1.67 -13.41
N ILE A 208 -6.70 1.26 -13.34
CA ILE A 208 -5.64 2.11 -12.77
C ILE A 208 -5.20 3.10 -13.85
N THR A 209 -5.28 4.40 -13.52
CA THR A 209 -5.01 5.52 -14.43
C THR A 209 -3.70 6.23 -14.15
N LYS A 210 -3.22 6.15 -12.91
CA LYS A 210 -1.95 6.74 -12.52
C LYS A 210 -1.26 5.90 -11.44
N ILE A 211 0.05 5.75 -11.60
CA ILE A 211 0.95 5.16 -10.61
C ILE A 211 2.05 6.18 -10.31
N GLU A 212 2.31 6.42 -9.02
CA GLU A 212 3.27 7.41 -8.57
C GLU A 212 4.11 6.86 -7.43
N LEU A 213 5.42 6.77 -7.63
CA LEU A 213 6.40 6.37 -6.62
C LEU A 213 7.14 7.60 -6.11
N LYS A 214 7.25 7.77 -4.80
CA LYS A 214 7.91 8.93 -4.17
C LYS A 214 8.86 8.52 -3.06
N LEU A 215 9.98 9.22 -2.98
CA LEU A 215 10.76 9.31 -1.75
C LEU A 215 10.09 10.34 -0.84
N LYS A 216 9.88 9.97 0.42
CA LYS A 216 9.26 10.85 1.43
C LYS A 216 10.28 11.48 2.35
N ASP A 217 11.19 10.66 2.87
CA ASP A 217 12.17 11.14 3.84
C ASP A 217 13.47 10.32 3.82
N LEU A 218 14.54 10.96 4.25
CA LEU A 218 15.84 10.36 4.53
C LEU A 218 16.23 10.72 5.98
N ASP A 219 16.06 9.75 6.88
CA ASP A 219 16.28 9.95 8.30
C ASP A 219 17.66 9.44 8.73
N TYR A 220 18.56 10.39 8.98
CA TYR A 220 19.91 10.16 9.51
C TYR A 220 19.98 10.33 11.03
N THR A 221 18.86 10.63 11.70
CA THR A 221 18.82 10.95 13.13
C THR A 221 19.21 9.74 13.97
N GLY A 222 20.19 9.93 14.86
CA GLY A 222 20.67 8.84 15.72
C GLY A 222 21.55 7.80 15.01
N TYR A 223 21.98 8.07 13.76
CA TYR A 223 22.88 7.20 13.02
C TYR A 223 24.23 7.85 12.73
N THR A 224 25.29 7.06 12.81
CA THR A 224 26.65 7.49 12.49
C THR A 224 26.86 7.46 10.97
N CYS A 225 26.39 8.51 10.29
CA CYS A 225 26.57 8.70 8.85
C CYS A 225 27.35 10.01 8.60
N PRO A 226 28.53 9.99 7.96
CA PRO A 226 29.29 11.21 7.65
C PRO A 226 28.53 12.14 6.69
N GLU A 227 28.67 13.46 6.85
CA GLU A 227 27.96 14.45 6.01
C GLU A 227 28.18 14.26 4.51
N LYS A 228 29.39 13.87 4.10
CA LYS A 228 29.68 13.53 2.69
C LYS A 228 28.80 12.39 2.18
N GLU A 229 28.62 11.34 2.98
CA GLU A 229 27.77 10.19 2.63
C GLU A 229 26.28 10.58 2.63
N LYS A 230 25.85 11.47 3.54
CA LYS A 230 24.49 12.04 3.51
C LYS A 230 24.21 12.78 2.21
N GLU A 231 25.14 13.63 1.77
CA GLU A 231 24.99 14.42 0.55
C GLU A 231 25.00 13.53 -0.71
N GLU A 232 25.90 12.54 -0.75
CA GLU A 232 25.94 11.55 -1.84
C GLU A 232 24.67 10.73 -1.91
N SER A 233 24.19 10.22 -0.77
CA SER A 233 22.93 9.45 -0.72
C SER A 233 21.72 10.30 -1.14
N ARG A 234 21.59 11.55 -0.66
CA ARG A 234 20.52 12.46 -1.13
C ARG A 234 20.50 12.60 -2.66
N LYS A 235 21.66 12.79 -3.30
CA LYS A 235 21.76 12.88 -4.76
C LYS A 235 21.35 11.58 -5.46
N VAL A 236 21.78 10.44 -4.93
CA VAL A 236 21.41 9.12 -5.48
C VAL A 236 19.91 8.90 -5.36
N PHE A 237 19.32 9.14 -4.19
CA PHE A 237 17.89 8.97 -3.95
C PHE A 237 17.04 9.94 -4.77
N ALA A 238 17.42 11.22 -4.86
CA ALA A 238 16.73 12.19 -5.70
C ALA A 238 16.73 11.76 -7.18
N LYS A 239 17.85 11.19 -7.66
CA LYS A 239 17.94 10.65 -9.03
C LYS A 239 17.12 9.36 -9.18
N ALA A 240 17.20 8.44 -8.21
CA ALA A 240 16.48 7.17 -8.23
C ALA A 240 14.96 7.37 -8.30
N PHE A 241 14.43 8.32 -7.53
CA PHE A 241 13.01 8.65 -7.45
C PHE A 241 12.61 9.84 -8.35
N SER A 242 13.40 10.14 -9.39
CA SER A 242 13.05 11.15 -10.39
C SER A 242 12.25 10.54 -11.54
N GLY A 243 11.24 11.26 -12.03
CA GLY A 243 10.41 10.82 -13.16
C GLY A 243 9.59 9.57 -12.86
N THR A 244 9.20 9.36 -11.61
CA THR A 244 8.53 8.16 -11.12
C THR A 244 7.00 8.26 -11.11
N VAL A 245 6.45 9.10 -11.99
CA VAL A 245 5.01 9.27 -12.21
C VAL A 245 4.68 8.75 -13.59
N VAL A 246 3.70 7.85 -13.67
CA VAL A 246 3.12 7.38 -14.94
C VAL A 246 1.63 7.64 -14.89
N ASP A 247 1.15 8.44 -15.82
CA ASP A 247 -0.25 8.86 -15.98
C ASP A 247 -0.83 8.37 -17.32
N GLY A 248 -2.15 8.53 -17.48
CA GLY A 248 -2.85 8.09 -18.70
C GLY A 248 -2.90 6.58 -18.89
N LEU A 249 -2.67 5.80 -17.82
CA LEU A 249 -2.73 4.35 -17.85
C LEU A 249 -4.16 3.84 -18.06
N LYS A 250 -4.27 2.61 -18.57
CA LYS A 250 -5.54 1.87 -18.72
C LYS A 250 -5.35 0.41 -18.29
N ILE A 251 -4.81 0.20 -17.10
CA ILE A 251 -4.59 -1.14 -16.55
C ILE A 251 -5.93 -1.63 -16.01
N ALA A 252 -6.53 -2.61 -16.66
CA ALA A 252 -7.77 -3.21 -16.19
C ALA A 252 -7.55 -3.98 -14.87
N VAL A 253 -8.47 -3.81 -13.92
CA VAL A 253 -8.47 -4.52 -12.64
C VAL A 253 -9.54 -5.60 -12.70
N THR A 254 -9.14 -6.80 -13.12
CA THR A 254 -10.02 -7.94 -13.39
C THR A 254 -9.65 -9.13 -12.50
N GLY A 255 -10.53 -10.12 -12.37
CA GLY A 255 -10.23 -11.38 -11.68
C GLY A 255 -10.14 -12.58 -12.61
N ASP A 256 -9.56 -12.41 -13.80
CA ASP A 256 -9.51 -13.46 -14.85
C ASP A 256 -8.17 -14.19 -14.88
#